data_AF-A0A9N8H721-F1
#
_entry.id   AF-A0A9N8H721-F1
#
_cell.length_a   1.000
_cell.length_b   1.000
_cell.length_c   1.000
_cell.angle_alpha   90.00
_cell.angle_beta   90.00
_cell.angle_gamma   90.00
#
_symmetry.space_group_name_H-M   'P 1'
#
loop_
_entity.id
_entity.type
_entity.pdbx_description
1 polymer ?
#
loop_
_entity_poly.entity_id
_entity_poly.type
_entity_poly.pdbx_seq_one_letter_code
_entity_poly.pdbx_strand_id
1 'polypeptide(L)'
;MDAPVESSAGSPPWTDAAEIPEPPDIPSCDACGKAFSGRLVCGHCHLTWYCSKACQKIAWKQQGHKTKCKTMKETCQDTALAVVTEMANTAAPPILRVQKLDGLDLEGPFRIALEQHNLHQVIYDMLLEDRQSVQKRFLQGNNINNSFQHASFVQWIMTTLFRGGRISPRAVQSSNTRYADACRVKAFVLFKEDALEVWWDASMKFVVQVVMDKKLFQRHKELHAGIHFMARDILASWSQILTCPKAAKAILYHNDGTKAVARATYLATSTKRTLQSLHTPRDPRAVLEAYLNQNLAMIDYWCHLWKIPVNVEQLAGFKDDVAQKMYQNMAKPLAQGTIRKGFALNNQETQSAMAQPVDW
;
A
#
# COMPACT_ATOMS: atom_id res chain seq x y z
N MET A 1 39.47 -26.46 -19.88
CA MET A 1 38.15 -26.98 -20.29
C MET A 1 37.31 -26.94 -19.03
N ASP A 2 36.69 -25.79 -18.77
CA ASP A 2 35.94 -25.57 -17.55
C ASP A 2 34.54 -26.18 -17.72
N ALA A 3 34.19 -27.09 -16.83
CA ALA A 3 32.91 -27.75 -16.83
C ALA A 3 31.79 -26.72 -16.58
N PRO A 4 30.66 -26.80 -17.30
CA PRO A 4 29.54 -25.91 -17.07
C PRO A 4 28.94 -26.17 -15.69
N VAL A 5 28.78 -25.11 -14.91
CA VAL A 5 28.03 -25.13 -13.65
C VAL A 5 26.56 -25.34 -14.00
N GLU A 6 26.04 -26.55 -13.79
CA GLU A 6 24.61 -26.83 -13.86
C GLU A 6 23.89 -26.02 -12.77
N SER A 7 23.26 -24.93 -13.17
CA SER A 7 22.32 -24.21 -12.31
C SER A 7 21.04 -25.03 -12.21
N SER A 8 20.94 -25.85 -11.15
CA SER A 8 19.68 -26.44 -10.73
C SER A 8 18.77 -25.34 -10.16
N ALA A 9 18.24 -24.50 -11.06
CA ALA A 9 17.14 -23.60 -10.76
C ALA A 9 15.88 -24.45 -10.56
N GLY A 10 15.78 -25.09 -9.39
CA GLY A 10 14.54 -25.71 -8.95
C GLY A 10 13.43 -24.68 -9.10
N SER A 11 12.37 -25.05 -9.84
CA SER A 11 11.20 -24.20 -10.02
C SER A 11 10.72 -23.75 -8.63
N PRO A 12 10.50 -22.43 -8.41
CA PRO A 12 10.07 -21.98 -7.10
C PRO A 12 8.73 -22.66 -6.76
N PRO A 13 8.51 -23.07 -5.51
CA PRO A 13 7.29 -23.75 -5.10
C PRO A 13 6.13 -22.75 -5.07
N TRP A 14 5.54 -22.48 -6.24
CA TRP A 14 4.32 -21.68 -6.34
C TRP A 14 3.12 -22.60 -6.19
N THR A 15 2.25 -22.33 -5.22
CA THR A 15 0.97 -23.03 -5.06
C THR A 15 -0.04 -22.58 -6.11
N ASP A 16 -0.88 -23.49 -6.61
CA ASP A 16 -1.96 -23.18 -7.54
C ASP A 16 -2.87 -22.05 -7.01
N ALA A 17 -3.13 -21.05 -7.85
CA ALA A 17 -3.82 -19.82 -7.48
C ALA A 17 -5.26 -20.00 -6.97
N ALA A 18 -5.88 -21.14 -7.28
CA ALA A 18 -7.29 -21.42 -6.98
C ALA A 18 -7.59 -21.55 -5.47
N GLU A 19 -6.56 -21.72 -4.62
CA GLU A 19 -6.73 -21.91 -3.18
C GLU A 19 -5.78 -21.02 -2.36
N ILE A 20 -5.57 -19.75 -2.72
CA ILE A 20 -4.87 -18.84 -1.79
C ILE A 20 -5.82 -18.60 -0.60
N PRO A 21 -5.63 -19.24 0.57
CA PRO A 21 -6.59 -19.14 1.66
C PRO A 21 -6.53 -17.70 2.16
N GLU A 22 -7.69 -17.06 2.34
CA GLU A 22 -7.69 -15.73 2.94
C GLU A 22 -7.03 -15.81 4.32
N PRO A 23 -5.96 -15.03 4.58
CA PRO A 23 -5.35 -15.04 5.88
C PRO A 23 -6.40 -14.62 6.92
N PRO A 24 -6.52 -15.35 8.04
CA PRO A 24 -7.57 -15.09 9.01
C PRO A 24 -7.39 -13.69 9.61
N ASP A 25 -8.49 -13.09 10.05
CA ASP A 25 -8.49 -11.76 10.67
C ASP A 25 -7.96 -11.81 12.11
N ILE A 26 -6.68 -12.17 12.23
CA ILE A 26 -6.01 -12.41 13.49
C ILE A 26 -4.70 -11.65 13.46
N PRO A 27 -4.40 -10.86 14.49
CA PRO A 27 -3.13 -10.14 14.56
C PRO A 27 -1.92 -11.07 14.72
N SER A 28 -0.73 -10.53 14.50
CA SER A 28 0.51 -11.22 14.88
C SER A 28 0.64 -11.35 16.40
N CYS A 29 1.38 -12.38 16.85
CA CYS A 29 1.74 -12.49 18.27
C CYS A 29 2.82 -11.46 18.63
N ASP A 30 2.56 -10.59 19.60
CA ASP A 30 3.52 -9.55 20.01
C ASP A 30 4.73 -10.12 20.78
N ALA A 31 4.65 -11.38 21.23
CA ALA A 31 5.76 -12.04 21.91
C ALA A 31 6.74 -12.75 20.96
N CYS A 32 6.22 -13.51 19.99
CA CYS A 32 7.06 -14.34 19.11
C CYS A 32 7.06 -13.86 17.65
N GLY A 33 6.25 -12.86 17.29
CA GLY A 33 6.15 -12.32 15.93
C GLY A 33 5.41 -13.21 14.93
N LYS A 34 4.93 -14.39 15.33
CA LYS A 34 4.20 -15.30 14.41
C LYS A 34 2.95 -14.60 13.87
N ALA A 35 2.89 -14.45 12.54
CA ALA A 35 1.76 -13.85 11.85
C ALA A 35 0.46 -14.64 12.08
N PHE A 36 -0.67 -13.94 12.05
CA PHE A 36 -2.02 -14.54 12.09
C PHE A 36 -2.27 -15.50 13.26
N SER A 37 -1.64 -15.25 14.41
CA SER A 37 -1.65 -16.19 15.53
C SER A 37 -2.09 -15.59 16.85
N GLY A 38 -2.16 -14.27 16.99
CA GLY A 38 -2.54 -13.55 18.19
C GLY A 38 -4.01 -13.71 18.56
N ARG A 39 -4.40 -14.84 19.14
CA ARG A 39 -5.79 -15.14 19.54
C ARG A 39 -6.12 -14.74 20.98
N LEU A 40 -5.12 -14.47 21.81
CA LEU A 40 -5.30 -14.09 23.21
C LEU A 40 -4.91 -12.63 23.41
N VAL A 41 -5.82 -11.83 23.92
CA VAL A 41 -5.53 -10.44 24.28
C VAL A 41 -5.14 -10.35 25.76
N CYS A 42 -4.21 -9.46 26.11
CA CYS A 42 -3.93 -9.16 27.51
C CYS A 42 -5.19 -8.61 28.19
N GLY A 43 -5.70 -9.28 29.23
CA GLY A 43 -6.92 -8.88 29.92
C GLY A 43 -6.83 -7.60 30.76
N HIS A 44 -5.65 -7.00 30.91
CA HIS A 44 -5.48 -5.73 31.62
C HIS A 44 -5.47 -4.53 30.66
N CYS A 45 -4.53 -4.53 29.72
CA CYS A 45 -4.40 -3.42 28.77
C CYS A 45 -5.30 -3.55 27.55
N HIS A 46 -5.71 -4.77 27.16
CA HIS A 46 -6.45 -5.09 25.93
C HIS A 46 -5.76 -4.72 24.60
N LEU A 47 -4.46 -4.40 24.62
CA LEU A 47 -3.74 -3.86 23.45
C LEU A 47 -2.66 -4.79 22.90
N THR A 48 -2.23 -5.80 23.66
CA THR A 48 -1.26 -6.81 23.21
C THR A 48 -1.92 -8.16 22.98
N TRP A 49 -1.48 -8.83 21.92
CA TRP A 49 -2.01 -10.08 21.41
C TRP A 49 -0.95 -11.18 21.43
N TYR A 50 -1.37 -12.38 21.83
CA TYR A 50 -0.50 -13.54 22.01
C TYR A 50 -1.13 -14.77 21.37
N CYS A 51 -0.29 -15.66 20.84
CA CYS A 51 -0.76 -16.94 20.33
C CYS A 51 -1.07 -17.96 21.42
N SER A 52 -0.50 -17.79 22.61
CA SER A 52 -0.67 -18.70 23.73
C SER A 52 -0.38 -18.03 25.07
N LYS A 53 -0.87 -18.63 26.16
CA LYS A 53 -0.53 -18.22 27.54
C LYS A 53 0.99 -18.30 27.80
N ALA A 54 1.71 -19.20 27.12
CA ALA A 54 3.16 -19.29 27.21
C ALA A 54 3.84 -18.03 26.66
N CYS A 55 3.44 -17.60 25.45
CA CYS A 55 3.90 -16.34 24.85
C CYS A 55 3.55 -15.13 25.73
N GLN A 56 2.34 -15.08 26.29
CA GLN A 56 1.96 -14.03 27.24
C GLN A 56 2.87 -14.01 28.48
N LYS A 57 3.18 -15.16 29.09
CA LYS A 57 4.09 -15.26 30.25
C LYS A 57 5.52 -14.83 29.90
N ILE A 58 6.02 -15.21 28.72
CA ILE A 58 7.33 -14.78 28.21
C ILE A 58 7.34 -13.26 28.04
N ALA A 59 6.35 -12.70 27.35
CA ALA A 59 6.25 -11.25 27.18
C ALA A 59 6.16 -10.52 28.52
N TRP A 60 5.38 -11.05 29.46
CA TRP A 60 5.21 -10.51 30.81
C TRP A 60 6.51 -10.45 31.59
N LYS A 61 7.26 -11.56 31.67
CA LYS A 61 8.44 -11.68 32.52
C LYS A 61 9.73 -11.21 31.84
N GLN A 62 9.89 -11.47 30.54
CA GLN A 62 11.17 -11.36 29.84
C GLN A 62 11.22 -10.20 28.84
N GLN A 63 10.07 -9.79 28.28
CA GLN A 63 10.03 -8.73 27.26
C GLN A 63 9.50 -7.39 27.81
N GLY A 64 9.39 -7.26 29.13
CA GLY A 64 9.02 -6.02 29.79
C GLY A 64 7.54 -5.65 29.68
N HIS A 65 6.66 -6.56 29.27
CA HIS A 65 5.23 -6.23 29.23
C HIS A 65 4.68 -5.93 30.64
N LYS A 66 5.17 -6.60 31.69
CA LYS A 66 4.73 -6.35 33.08
C LYS A 66 4.86 -4.88 33.49
N THR A 67 5.98 -4.24 33.17
CA THR A 67 6.24 -2.84 33.55
C THR A 67 5.44 -1.87 32.70
N LYS A 68 5.31 -2.15 31.40
CA LYS A 68 4.59 -1.30 30.46
C LYS A 68 3.07 -1.42 30.56
N CYS A 69 2.54 -2.60 30.93
CA CYS A 69 1.12 -2.92 30.80
C CYS A 69 0.20 -1.93 31.52
N LYS A 70 0.61 -1.44 32.70
CA LYS A 70 -0.18 -0.49 33.50
C LYS A 70 -0.37 0.86 32.80
N THR A 71 0.68 1.40 32.20
CA THR A 71 0.65 2.72 31.53
C THR A 71 0.34 2.62 30.04
N MET A 72 0.44 1.44 29.44
CA MET A 72 0.31 1.28 27.99
C MET A 72 -1.05 1.72 27.46
N LYS A 73 -2.13 1.55 28.23
CA LYS A 73 -3.46 2.03 27.82
C LYS A 73 -3.47 3.55 27.69
N GLU A 74 -3.05 4.25 28.73
CA GLU A 74 -2.94 5.71 28.76
C GLU A 74 -2.00 6.21 27.64
N THR A 75 -0.80 5.62 27.53
CA THR A 75 0.15 5.98 26.46
C THR A 75 -0.43 5.78 25.05
N CYS A 76 -1.18 4.70 24.82
CA CYS A 76 -1.83 4.49 23.52
C CYS A 76 -2.97 5.47 23.28
N GLN A 77 -3.72 5.86 24.31
CA GLN A 77 -4.75 6.90 24.23
C GLN A 77 -4.13 8.25 23.90
N ASP A 78 -3.09 8.65 24.63
CA ASP A 78 -2.38 9.91 24.41
C ASP A 78 -1.77 9.96 23.00
N THR A 79 -1.14 8.86 22.56
CA THR A 79 -0.57 8.75 21.21
C THR A 79 -1.66 8.84 20.15
N ALA A 80 -2.75 8.09 20.29
CA ALA A 80 -3.86 8.10 19.35
C ALA A 80 -4.49 9.48 19.22
N LEU A 81 -4.81 10.12 20.35
CA LEU A 81 -5.36 11.47 20.39
C LEU A 81 -4.41 12.48 19.76
N ALA A 82 -3.13 12.46 20.14
CA ALA A 82 -2.13 13.40 19.64
C ALA A 82 -1.95 13.30 18.12
N VAL A 83 -1.81 12.08 17.58
CA VAL A 83 -1.62 11.87 16.14
C VAL A 83 -2.87 12.28 15.37
N VAL A 84 -4.06 11.86 15.80
CA VAL A 84 -5.30 12.18 15.08
C VAL A 84 -5.63 13.67 15.14
N THR A 85 -5.37 14.33 16.27
CA THR A 85 -5.53 15.80 16.41
C THR A 85 -4.63 16.53 15.43
N GLU A 86 -3.37 16.12 15.31
CA GLU A 86 -2.41 16.71 14.37
C GLU A 86 -2.84 16.46 12.92
N MET A 87 -3.27 15.25 12.56
CA MET A 87 -3.77 14.91 11.23
C MET A 87 -4.99 15.77 10.84
N ALA A 88 -5.90 15.99 11.79
CA ALA A 88 -7.13 16.77 11.59
C ALA A 88 -6.88 18.30 11.57
N ASN A 89 -5.70 18.78 11.96
CA ASN A 89 -5.40 20.20 12.03
C ASN A 89 -5.18 20.81 10.62
N THR A 90 -6.25 21.24 9.98
CA THR A 90 -6.20 21.86 8.63
C THR A 90 -5.47 23.21 8.59
N ALA A 91 -5.20 23.82 9.75
CA ALA A 91 -4.40 25.05 9.83
C ALA A 91 -2.89 24.76 9.88
N ALA A 92 -2.48 23.54 10.21
CA ALA A 92 -1.08 23.15 10.22
C ALA A 92 -0.54 22.93 8.80
N PRO A 93 0.75 23.22 8.56
CA PRO A 93 1.43 22.81 7.35
C PRO A 93 1.29 21.30 7.09
N PRO A 94 1.13 20.87 5.82
CA PRO A 94 0.92 19.48 5.45
C PRO A 94 1.91 18.50 6.09
N ILE A 95 3.21 18.81 6.15
CA ILE A 95 4.19 17.88 6.75
C ILE A 95 3.92 17.61 8.23
N LEU A 96 3.45 18.61 9.00
CA LEU A 96 3.25 18.45 10.43
C LEU A 96 2.09 17.47 10.72
N ARG A 97 1.09 17.46 9.82
CA ARG A 97 -0.08 16.58 9.86
C ARG A 97 0.24 15.10 9.63
N VAL A 98 1.44 14.78 9.12
CA VAL A 98 1.84 13.39 8.77
C VAL A 98 3.13 12.91 9.43
N GLN A 99 3.91 13.80 10.03
CA GLN A 99 5.24 13.44 10.57
C GLN A 99 5.20 12.44 11.74
N LYS A 100 4.05 12.25 12.39
CA LYS A 100 3.86 11.36 13.57
C LYS A 100 3.01 10.12 13.30
N LEU A 101 2.75 9.78 12.04
CA LEU A 101 1.90 8.64 11.69
C LEU A 101 2.46 7.30 12.19
N ASP A 102 3.77 7.21 12.38
CA ASP A 102 4.44 6.05 12.98
C ASP A 102 3.97 5.75 14.42
N GLY A 103 3.44 6.76 15.13
CA GLY A 103 2.77 6.56 16.41
C GLY A 103 1.54 5.63 16.33
N LEU A 104 0.94 5.49 15.15
CA LEU A 104 -0.18 4.59 14.86
C LEU A 104 0.26 3.27 14.17
N ASP A 105 1.56 2.98 14.07
CA ASP A 105 2.03 1.71 13.49
C ASP A 105 1.70 0.52 14.43
N LEU A 106 1.55 0.78 15.73
CA LEU A 106 1.15 -0.22 16.71
C LEU A 106 -0.37 -0.44 16.72
N GLU A 107 -0.79 -1.70 16.92
CA GLU A 107 -2.22 -2.10 16.97
C GLU A 107 -3.02 -1.30 18.01
N GLY A 108 -2.42 -1.07 19.18
CA GLY A 108 -3.08 -0.41 20.29
C GLY A 108 -3.49 1.03 19.97
N PRO A 109 -2.54 1.93 19.68
CA PRO A 109 -2.83 3.30 19.28
C PRO A 109 -3.74 3.37 18.05
N PHE A 110 -3.50 2.53 17.03
CA PHE A 110 -4.34 2.51 15.83
C PHE A 110 -5.79 2.18 16.14
N ARG A 111 -6.05 1.12 16.92
CA ARG A 111 -7.42 0.72 17.29
C ARG A 111 -8.12 1.81 18.12
N ILE A 112 -7.41 2.42 19.07
CA ILE A 112 -7.97 3.53 19.86
C ILE A 112 -8.28 4.74 18.95
N ALA A 113 -7.39 5.07 18.02
CA ALA A 113 -7.60 6.14 17.05
C ALA A 113 -8.85 5.89 16.19
N LEU A 114 -9.09 4.64 15.79
CA LEU A 114 -10.33 4.25 15.10
C LEU A 114 -11.57 4.38 15.98
N GLU A 115 -11.56 3.74 17.14
CA GLU A 115 -12.73 3.60 18.01
C GLU A 115 -13.13 4.90 18.71
N GLN A 116 -12.15 5.75 19.06
CA GLN A 116 -12.37 6.90 19.95
C GLN A 116 -12.11 8.25 19.27
N HIS A 117 -11.40 8.30 18.14
CA HIS A 117 -10.95 9.55 17.55
C HIS A 117 -11.29 9.70 16.05
N ASN A 118 -12.17 8.86 15.49
CA ASN A 118 -12.63 8.96 14.10
C ASN A 118 -11.49 8.93 13.05
N LEU A 119 -10.42 8.17 13.29
CA LEU A 119 -9.26 8.14 12.40
C LEU A 119 -9.62 7.91 10.92
N HIS A 120 -10.57 7.02 10.59
CA HIS A 120 -10.97 6.81 9.20
C HIS A 120 -11.57 8.06 8.54
N GLN A 121 -12.34 8.85 9.27
CA GLN A 121 -12.88 10.11 8.76
C GLN A 121 -11.74 11.09 8.48
N VAL A 122 -10.76 11.20 9.38
CA VAL A 122 -9.60 12.07 9.18
C VAL A 122 -8.75 11.63 7.99
N ILE A 123 -8.49 10.32 7.83
CA ILE A 123 -7.81 9.77 6.65
C ILE A 123 -8.59 10.14 5.37
N TYR A 124 -9.91 9.94 5.38
CA TYR A 124 -10.77 10.26 4.24
C TYR A 124 -10.68 11.75 3.86
N ASP A 125 -10.77 12.65 4.84
CA ASP A 125 -10.71 14.09 4.60
C ASP A 125 -9.34 14.54 4.07
N MET A 126 -8.26 13.96 4.57
CA MET A 126 -6.90 14.21 4.03
C MET A 126 -6.76 13.73 2.59
N LEU A 127 -7.26 12.54 2.25
CA LEU A 127 -7.22 12.03 0.88
C LEU A 127 -8.11 12.87 -0.05
N LEU A 128 -9.25 13.34 0.43
CA LEU A 128 -10.12 14.26 -0.29
C LEU A 128 -9.41 15.60 -0.55
N GLU A 129 -8.66 16.12 0.43
CA GLU A 129 -7.85 17.32 0.28
C GLU A 129 -6.75 17.13 -0.78
N ASP A 130 -6.04 16.00 -0.76
CA ASP A 130 -5.06 15.65 -1.81
C ASP A 130 -5.73 15.59 -3.18
N ARG A 131 -6.88 14.92 -3.28
CA ARG A 131 -7.69 14.84 -4.50
C ARG A 131 -8.07 16.22 -5.03
N GLN A 132 -8.30 17.21 -4.18
CA GLN A 132 -8.75 18.54 -4.60
C GLN A 132 -7.60 19.51 -4.87
N SER A 133 -6.51 19.42 -4.11
CA SER A 133 -5.58 20.54 -3.97
C SER A 133 -4.09 20.16 -4.00
N VAL A 134 -3.74 18.88 -4.17
CA VAL A 134 -2.31 18.47 -4.09
C VAL A 134 -1.43 19.14 -5.13
N GLN A 135 -1.92 19.31 -6.37
CA GLN A 135 -1.18 20.06 -7.38
C GLN A 135 -0.93 21.51 -6.95
N LYS A 136 -1.97 22.16 -6.42
CA LYS A 136 -1.87 23.53 -5.92
C LYS A 136 -0.82 23.61 -4.80
N ARG A 137 -0.82 22.67 -3.86
CA ARG A 137 0.14 22.60 -2.74
C ARG A 137 1.60 22.54 -3.19
N PHE A 138 1.90 21.73 -4.21
CA PHE A 138 3.26 21.59 -4.75
C PHE A 138 3.66 22.70 -5.73
N LEU A 139 2.71 23.46 -6.27
CA LEU A 139 2.96 24.62 -7.12
C LEU A 139 2.88 25.96 -6.36
N GLN A 140 2.30 25.96 -5.17
CA GLN A 140 2.15 27.14 -4.31
C GLN A 140 3.45 27.45 -3.59
N GLY A 141 4.28 28.22 -4.28
CA GLY A 141 5.45 28.83 -3.69
C GLY A 141 6.49 29.09 -4.77
N ASN A 142 6.85 30.36 -4.96
CA ASN A 142 8.16 30.66 -5.56
C ASN A 142 9.31 30.19 -4.64
N ASN A 143 9.00 29.72 -3.43
CA ASN A 143 9.94 29.24 -2.44
C ASN A 143 9.91 27.71 -2.36
N ILE A 144 10.62 27.07 -3.28
CA ILE A 144 10.92 25.63 -3.28
C ILE A 144 11.52 25.13 -1.97
N ASN A 145 12.16 26.02 -1.20
CA ASN A 145 12.78 25.67 0.08
C ASN A 145 11.74 25.52 1.20
N ASN A 146 10.45 25.79 0.95
CA ASN A 146 9.39 25.51 1.91
C ASN A 146 8.98 24.03 1.87
N SER A 147 9.90 23.15 2.27
CA SER A 147 9.67 21.70 2.36
C SER A 147 8.46 21.33 3.21
N PHE A 148 8.00 22.22 4.11
CA PHE A 148 6.82 22.01 4.95
C PHE A 148 5.51 21.88 4.18
N GLN A 149 5.46 22.40 2.94
CA GLN A 149 4.29 22.29 2.07
C GLN A 149 4.32 21.04 1.18
N HIS A 150 5.48 20.44 0.94
CA HIS A 150 5.66 19.36 -0.03
C HIS A 150 5.38 17.98 0.56
N ALA A 151 4.21 17.79 1.16
CA ALA A 151 3.74 16.50 1.63
C ALA A 151 2.55 16.01 0.81
N SER A 152 2.60 14.74 0.40
CA SER A 152 1.46 14.00 -0.15
C SER A 152 0.86 13.14 0.95
N PHE A 153 -0.36 13.46 1.38
CA PHE A 153 -1.04 12.68 2.41
C PHE A 153 -1.23 11.24 1.95
N VAL A 154 -1.59 11.03 0.68
CA VAL A 154 -1.74 9.68 0.13
C VAL A 154 -0.45 8.87 0.21
N GLN A 155 0.72 9.46 -0.10
CA GLN A 155 2.01 8.77 0.04
C GLN A 155 2.29 8.39 1.50
N TRP A 156 2.12 9.33 2.43
CA TRP A 156 2.38 9.08 3.85
C TRP A 156 1.44 8.03 4.44
N ILE A 157 0.13 8.13 4.19
CA ILE A 157 -0.86 7.16 4.67
C ILE A 157 -0.57 5.76 4.14
N MET A 158 -0.26 5.62 2.84
CA MET A 158 0.02 4.32 2.24
C MET A 158 1.32 3.70 2.75
N THR A 159 2.37 4.49 2.94
CA THR A 159 3.70 4.00 3.35
C THR A 159 3.86 3.85 4.86
N THR A 160 2.92 4.36 5.67
CA THR A 160 2.92 4.23 7.13
C THR A 160 1.71 3.44 7.63
N LEU A 161 0.50 4.00 7.53
CA LEU A 161 -0.70 3.43 8.16
C LEU A 161 -1.17 2.13 7.50
N PHE A 162 -1.08 2.04 6.17
CA PHE A 162 -1.49 0.84 5.42
C PHE A 162 -0.34 -0.14 5.17
N ARG A 163 0.86 0.17 5.68
CA ARG A 163 1.99 -0.75 5.61
C ARG A 163 1.77 -1.91 6.57
N GLY A 164 1.98 -3.12 6.06
CA GLY A 164 1.93 -4.38 6.79
C GLY A 164 3.27 -4.70 7.42
N GLY A 165 3.22 -5.13 8.67
CA GLY A 165 4.41 -5.37 9.48
C GLY A 165 4.42 -4.39 10.63
N ARG A 166 3.81 -4.80 11.74
CA ARG A 166 4.12 -4.22 13.04
C ARG A 166 5.63 -4.15 13.14
N ILE A 167 6.15 -3.05 13.66
CA ILE A 167 7.53 -2.97 14.11
C ILE A 167 7.71 -4.08 15.16
N SER A 168 8.05 -5.28 14.72
CA SER A 168 8.72 -6.25 15.56
C SER A 168 9.95 -5.49 16.07
N PRO A 169 10.24 -5.52 17.38
CA PRO A 169 11.46 -4.90 17.89
C PRO A 169 12.74 -5.36 17.16
N ARG A 170 12.69 -6.52 16.48
CA ARG A 170 13.77 -7.03 15.61
C ARG A 170 13.71 -6.54 14.15
N ALA A 171 12.59 -6.02 13.68
CA ALA A 171 12.39 -5.48 12.33
C ALA A 171 12.77 -3.99 12.19
N VAL A 172 12.98 -3.27 13.31
CA VAL A 172 13.42 -1.85 13.33
C VAL A 172 14.67 -1.60 12.49
N GLN A 173 15.53 -2.61 12.32
CA GLN A 173 16.80 -2.46 11.60
C GLN A 173 16.69 -2.61 10.08
N SER A 174 15.51 -2.98 9.54
CA SER A 174 15.32 -3.04 8.10
C SER A 174 14.09 -2.22 7.72
N SER A 175 14.27 -1.23 6.84
CA SER A 175 13.23 -0.42 6.17
C SER A 175 12.31 -1.25 5.25
N ASN A 176 12.07 -2.51 5.60
CA ASN A 176 11.38 -3.51 4.82
C ASN A 176 9.89 -3.21 4.81
N THR A 177 9.46 -2.42 3.82
CA THR A 177 8.09 -2.21 3.34
C THR A 177 7.46 -3.49 2.74
N ARG A 178 7.75 -4.66 3.32
CA ARG A 178 7.54 -5.96 2.66
C ARG A 178 6.07 -6.37 2.52
N TYR A 179 5.15 -5.76 3.27
CA TYR A 179 3.75 -6.17 3.26
C TYR A 179 2.83 -4.95 3.34
N ALA A 180 1.57 -5.12 2.95
CA ALA A 180 0.46 -4.21 3.25
C ALA A 180 -0.39 -4.77 4.40
N ASP A 181 -0.92 -3.90 5.26
CA ASP A 181 -1.86 -4.30 6.31
C ASP A 181 -3.27 -4.37 5.70
N ALA A 182 -3.60 -5.56 5.21
CA ALA A 182 -4.87 -5.79 4.55
C ALA A 182 -6.09 -5.59 5.45
N CYS A 183 -5.95 -5.70 6.77
CA CYS A 183 -7.04 -5.43 7.71
C CYS A 183 -7.34 -3.93 7.74
N ARG A 184 -6.30 -3.09 7.85
CA ARG A 184 -6.45 -1.62 7.82
C ARG A 184 -6.97 -1.13 6.48
N VAL A 185 -6.44 -1.66 5.38
CA VAL A 185 -6.90 -1.33 4.02
C VAL A 185 -8.37 -1.70 3.85
N LYS A 186 -8.76 -2.92 4.21
CA LYS A 186 -10.15 -3.37 4.14
C LYS A 186 -11.07 -2.48 5.00
N ALA A 187 -10.66 -2.20 6.24
CA ALA A 187 -11.46 -1.39 7.16
C ALA A 187 -11.68 0.03 6.62
N PHE A 188 -10.66 0.64 6.01
CA PHE A 188 -10.78 1.96 5.40
C PHE A 188 -11.63 1.95 4.12
N VAL A 189 -11.41 1.00 3.20
CA VAL A 189 -12.17 0.91 1.93
C VAL A 189 -13.67 0.68 2.17
N LEU A 190 -14.02 0.04 3.28
CA LEU A 190 -15.41 -0.24 3.66
C LEU A 190 -16.02 0.81 4.60
N PHE A 191 -15.23 1.79 5.06
CA PHE A 191 -15.70 2.83 5.97
C PHE A 191 -16.74 3.75 5.33
N LYS A 192 -16.54 4.10 4.05
CA LYS A 192 -17.47 4.88 3.24
C LYS A 192 -17.60 4.27 1.85
N GLU A 193 -18.74 4.53 1.24
CA GLU A 193 -19.07 3.99 -0.09
C GLU A 193 -18.04 4.37 -1.16
N ASP A 194 -17.59 5.64 -1.11
CA ASP A 194 -16.67 6.26 -2.06
C ASP A 194 -15.23 6.36 -1.55
N ALA A 195 -14.89 5.69 -0.44
CA ALA A 195 -13.56 5.74 0.17
C ALA A 195 -12.46 5.25 -0.79
N LEU A 196 -12.76 4.20 -1.56
CA LEU A 196 -11.85 3.68 -2.59
C LEU A 196 -11.60 4.72 -3.68
N GLU A 197 -12.66 5.32 -4.19
CA GLU A 197 -12.63 6.29 -5.28
C GLU A 197 -11.83 7.52 -4.87
N VAL A 198 -12.06 8.03 -3.66
CA VAL A 198 -11.30 9.17 -3.10
C VAL A 198 -9.82 8.83 -2.97
N TRP A 199 -9.48 7.66 -2.42
CA TRP A 199 -8.09 7.23 -2.25
C TRP A 199 -7.38 7.01 -3.59
N TRP A 200 -8.04 6.32 -4.52
CA TRP A 200 -7.51 6.06 -5.85
C TRP A 200 -7.32 7.35 -6.65
N ASP A 201 -8.30 8.25 -6.64
CA ASP A 201 -8.20 9.54 -7.32
C ASP A 201 -7.10 10.42 -6.72
N ALA A 202 -6.95 10.45 -5.39
CA ALA A 202 -5.85 11.17 -4.74
C ALA A 202 -4.49 10.64 -5.23
N SER A 203 -4.36 9.31 -5.32
CA SER A 203 -3.16 8.64 -5.83
C SER A 203 -2.88 9.03 -7.29
N MET A 204 -3.86 8.86 -8.18
CA MET A 204 -3.69 9.11 -9.63
C MET A 204 -3.49 10.60 -9.93
N LYS A 205 -4.19 11.49 -9.23
CA LYS A 205 -3.98 12.94 -9.37
C LYS A 205 -2.59 13.35 -8.93
N PHE A 206 -2.04 12.77 -7.85
CA PHE A 206 -0.65 13.03 -7.48
C PHE A 206 0.30 12.63 -8.62
N VAL A 207 0.17 11.40 -9.12
CA VAL A 207 1.01 10.86 -10.20
C VAL A 207 0.93 11.71 -11.47
N VAL A 208 -0.26 12.13 -11.88
CA VAL A 208 -0.43 12.90 -13.13
C VAL A 208 -0.19 14.39 -12.92
N GLN A 209 -0.92 15.02 -12.00
CA GLN A 209 -0.97 16.48 -11.93
C GLN A 209 0.25 17.10 -11.26
N VAL A 210 0.91 16.35 -10.37
CA VAL A 210 2.12 16.84 -9.68
C VAL A 210 3.36 16.42 -10.45
N VAL A 211 3.57 15.12 -10.66
CA VAL A 211 4.80 14.63 -11.31
C VAL A 211 4.88 15.10 -12.76
N MET A 212 3.77 15.06 -13.51
CA MET A 212 3.80 15.47 -14.91
C MET A 212 3.68 16.99 -15.09
N ASP A 213 3.75 17.81 -14.04
CA ASP A 213 3.68 19.27 -14.23
C ASP A 213 4.91 19.80 -14.98
N LYS A 214 4.67 20.46 -16.12
CA LYS A 214 5.73 20.99 -16.99
C LYS A 214 6.55 22.10 -16.30
N LYS A 215 5.91 22.98 -15.53
CA LYS A 215 6.59 24.11 -14.88
C LYS A 215 7.49 23.61 -13.77
N LEU A 216 6.98 22.68 -12.96
CA LEU A 216 7.74 22.00 -11.92
C LEU A 216 8.98 21.30 -12.50
N PHE A 217 8.80 20.48 -13.54
CA PHE A 217 9.91 19.78 -14.18
C PHE A 217 10.99 20.73 -14.74
N GLN A 218 10.57 21.81 -15.40
CA GLN A 218 11.51 22.75 -16.04
C GLN A 218 12.25 23.64 -15.05
N ARG A 219 11.58 24.10 -13.98
CA ARG A 219 12.13 25.10 -13.05
C ARG A 219 12.77 24.48 -11.81
N HIS A 220 12.39 23.26 -11.46
CA HIS A 220 12.63 22.69 -10.14
C HIS A 220 12.98 21.19 -10.21
N LYS A 221 14.07 20.85 -10.91
CA LYS A 221 14.46 19.45 -11.18
C LYS A 221 14.63 18.59 -9.91
N GLU A 222 15.21 19.15 -8.84
CA GLU A 222 15.42 18.43 -7.58
C GLU A 222 14.10 18.10 -6.88
N LEU A 223 13.20 19.09 -6.77
CA LEU A 223 11.86 18.87 -6.22
C LEU A 223 11.06 17.89 -7.07
N HIS A 224 11.15 18.00 -8.40
CA HIS A 224 10.54 17.02 -9.30
C HIS A 224 11.06 15.60 -9.05
N ALA A 225 12.37 15.42 -8.85
CA ALA A 225 12.93 14.11 -8.51
C ALA A 225 12.34 13.57 -7.18
N GLY A 226 12.23 14.42 -6.15
CA GLY A 226 11.58 14.06 -4.88
C GLY A 226 10.11 13.64 -5.06
N ILE A 227 9.35 14.40 -5.83
CA ILE A 227 7.94 14.12 -6.15
C ILE A 227 7.79 12.84 -6.96
N HIS A 228 8.70 12.59 -7.92
CA HIS A 228 8.73 11.36 -8.69
C HIS A 228 8.98 10.14 -7.79
N PHE A 229 9.89 10.25 -6.81
CA PHE A 229 10.06 9.21 -5.79
C PHE A 229 8.80 8.98 -4.97
N MET A 230 8.10 10.04 -4.54
CA MET A 230 6.83 9.90 -3.82
C MET A 230 5.76 9.18 -4.67
N ALA A 231 5.67 9.50 -5.97
CA ALA A 231 4.73 8.86 -6.88
C ALA A 231 5.07 7.39 -7.10
N ARG A 232 6.35 7.06 -7.21
CA ARG A 232 6.83 5.67 -7.24
C ARG A 232 6.42 4.93 -5.97
N ASP A 233 6.59 5.53 -4.80
CA ASP A 233 6.24 4.90 -3.53
C ASP A 233 4.72 4.68 -3.38
N ILE A 234 3.88 5.61 -3.88
CA ILE A 234 2.43 5.43 -3.99
C ILE A 234 2.11 4.21 -4.85
N LEU A 235 2.67 4.13 -6.06
CA LEU A 235 2.35 3.06 -7.00
C LEU A 235 2.89 1.70 -6.53
N ALA A 236 4.08 1.67 -5.94
CA ALA A 236 4.65 0.47 -5.33
C ALA A 236 3.81 0.00 -4.12
N SER A 237 3.27 0.93 -3.32
CA SER A 237 2.36 0.60 -2.23
C SER A 237 1.07 -0.03 -2.75
N TRP A 238 0.50 0.48 -3.86
CA TRP A 238 -0.62 -0.17 -4.54
C TRP A 238 -0.27 -1.60 -4.97
N SER A 239 0.92 -1.83 -5.53
CA SER A 239 1.37 -3.18 -5.85
C SER A 239 1.41 -4.07 -4.61
N GLN A 240 1.98 -3.61 -3.49
CA GLN A 240 1.99 -4.38 -2.23
C GLN A 240 0.59 -4.65 -1.67
N ILE A 241 -0.34 -3.70 -1.81
CA ILE A 241 -1.73 -3.90 -1.39
C ILE A 241 -2.40 -4.98 -2.25
N LEU A 242 -2.17 -4.95 -3.56
CA LEU A 242 -2.74 -5.89 -4.52
C LEU A 242 -2.11 -7.28 -4.46
N THR A 243 -0.98 -7.49 -3.76
CA THR A 243 -0.48 -8.85 -3.50
C THR A 243 -1.34 -9.59 -2.47
N CYS A 244 -2.09 -8.87 -1.64
CA CYS A 244 -2.89 -9.47 -0.58
C CYS A 244 -4.32 -9.76 -1.08
N PRO A 245 -4.76 -11.04 -1.14
CA PRO A 245 -6.12 -11.39 -1.57
C PRO A 245 -7.20 -10.66 -0.77
N LYS A 246 -7.02 -10.54 0.56
CA LYS A 246 -7.99 -9.87 1.45
C LYS A 246 -8.17 -8.39 1.09
N ALA A 247 -7.09 -7.67 0.84
CA ALA A 247 -7.14 -6.26 0.47
C ALA A 247 -7.69 -6.10 -0.95
N ALA A 248 -7.19 -6.87 -1.92
CA ALA A 248 -7.68 -6.88 -3.29
C ALA A 248 -9.18 -7.19 -3.38
N LYS A 249 -9.69 -8.11 -2.55
CA LYS A 249 -11.11 -8.45 -2.50
C LYS A 249 -11.94 -7.31 -1.91
N ALA A 250 -11.47 -6.66 -0.84
CA ALA A 250 -12.13 -5.48 -0.30
C ALA A 250 -12.19 -4.33 -1.31
N ILE A 251 -11.11 -4.14 -2.09
CA ILE A 251 -11.04 -3.19 -3.18
C ILE A 251 -12.06 -3.54 -4.26
N LEU A 252 -12.04 -4.74 -4.83
CA LEU A 252 -12.89 -5.08 -5.96
C LEU A 252 -14.36 -5.34 -5.55
N TYR A 253 -14.61 -6.24 -4.61
CA TYR A 253 -15.96 -6.74 -4.32
C TYR A 253 -16.82 -5.82 -3.45
N HIS A 254 -16.25 -4.88 -2.68
CA HIS A 254 -16.97 -4.29 -1.54
C HIS A 254 -17.50 -5.43 -0.60
N ASN A 255 -18.46 -5.14 0.30
CA ASN A 255 -19.00 -6.15 1.24
C ASN A 255 -19.78 -7.29 0.58
N ASP A 256 -20.47 -7.04 -0.54
CA ASP A 256 -21.47 -7.96 -1.11
C ASP A 256 -21.18 -8.41 -2.55
N GLY A 257 -20.08 -7.95 -3.15
CA GLY A 257 -19.69 -8.28 -4.52
C GLY A 257 -20.43 -7.54 -5.63
N THR A 258 -21.51 -6.83 -5.31
CA THR A 258 -22.36 -6.15 -6.30
C THR A 258 -21.60 -5.08 -7.09
N LYS A 259 -20.52 -4.55 -6.50
CA LYS A 259 -19.69 -3.48 -7.07
C LYS A 259 -18.46 -3.97 -7.82
N ALA A 260 -18.22 -5.28 -7.90
CA ALA A 260 -17.00 -5.86 -8.49
C ALA A 260 -16.72 -5.34 -9.91
N VAL A 261 -17.72 -5.41 -10.79
CA VAL A 261 -17.61 -4.95 -12.18
C VAL A 261 -17.38 -3.43 -12.25
N ALA A 262 -18.16 -2.66 -11.50
CA ALA A 262 -18.08 -1.20 -11.50
C ALA A 262 -16.71 -0.70 -11.00
N ARG A 263 -16.20 -1.29 -9.91
CA ARG A 263 -14.91 -0.94 -9.32
C ARG A 263 -13.74 -1.37 -10.20
N ALA A 264 -13.74 -2.59 -10.73
CA ALA A 264 -12.71 -3.04 -11.67
C ALA A 264 -12.66 -2.13 -12.92
N THR A 265 -13.83 -1.79 -13.47
CA THR A 265 -13.94 -0.86 -14.62
C THR A 265 -13.42 0.53 -14.28
N TYR A 266 -13.80 1.07 -13.12
CA TYR A 266 -13.33 2.36 -12.64
C TYR A 266 -11.81 2.40 -12.48
N LEU A 267 -11.22 1.40 -11.82
CA LEU A 267 -9.77 1.32 -11.62
C LEU A 267 -9.03 1.22 -12.96
N ALA A 268 -9.49 0.35 -13.87
CA ALA A 268 -8.87 0.17 -15.18
C ALA A 268 -8.92 1.44 -16.04
N THR A 269 -10.09 2.07 -16.14
CA THR A 269 -10.28 3.30 -16.92
C THR A 269 -9.55 4.50 -16.31
N SER A 270 -9.47 4.58 -14.98
CA SER A 270 -8.68 5.59 -14.29
C SER A 270 -7.18 5.40 -14.55
N THR A 271 -6.67 4.18 -14.45
CA THR A 271 -5.27 3.85 -14.80
C THR A 271 -4.94 4.18 -16.25
N LYS A 272 -5.84 3.87 -17.20
CA LYS A 272 -5.67 4.26 -18.61
C LYS A 272 -5.47 5.75 -18.77
N ARG A 273 -6.31 6.59 -18.16
CA ARG A 273 -6.18 8.06 -18.24
C ARG A 273 -4.83 8.52 -17.70
N THR A 274 -4.37 7.91 -16.60
CA THR A 274 -3.07 8.19 -16.00
C THR A 274 -1.92 7.81 -16.94
N LEU A 275 -1.91 6.58 -17.46
CA LEU A 275 -0.92 6.09 -18.43
C LEU A 275 -0.85 6.98 -19.68
N GLN A 276 -2.02 7.38 -20.20
CA GLN A 276 -2.10 8.24 -21.38
C GLN A 276 -1.48 9.63 -21.16
N SER A 277 -1.44 10.09 -19.90
CA SER A 277 -0.93 11.39 -19.49
C SER A 277 0.56 11.37 -19.12
N LEU A 278 1.18 10.19 -19.05
CA LEU A 278 2.61 10.07 -18.79
C LEU A 278 3.42 10.51 -20.01
N HIS A 279 4.54 11.17 -19.73
CA HIS A 279 5.46 11.64 -20.76
C HIS A 279 6.90 11.29 -20.38
N THR A 280 7.61 10.60 -21.26
CA THR A 280 8.94 10.03 -21.00
C THR A 280 9.97 10.99 -20.40
N PRO A 281 10.06 12.29 -20.78
CA PRO A 281 11.03 13.19 -20.15
C PRO A 281 10.76 13.46 -18.66
N ARG A 282 9.50 13.34 -18.22
CA ARG A 282 9.03 13.55 -16.84
C ARG A 282 8.89 12.25 -16.05
N ASP A 283 8.93 11.11 -16.74
CA ASP A 283 9.04 9.78 -16.14
C ASP A 283 10.35 9.11 -16.59
N PRO A 284 11.49 9.49 -16.00
CA PRO A 284 12.78 8.94 -16.39
C PRO A 284 12.77 7.41 -16.27
N ARG A 285 13.11 6.73 -17.37
CA ARG A 285 13.11 5.26 -17.50
C ARG A 285 11.71 4.62 -17.40
N ALA A 286 10.65 5.39 -17.61
CA ALA A 286 9.26 4.91 -17.62
C ALA A 286 8.89 4.13 -16.34
N VAL A 287 9.40 4.58 -15.18
CA VAL A 287 9.23 3.86 -13.91
C VAL A 287 7.78 3.91 -13.46
N LEU A 288 7.12 5.07 -13.54
CA LEU A 288 5.72 5.20 -13.15
C LEU A 288 4.82 4.44 -14.11
N GLU A 289 5.14 4.47 -15.40
CA GLU A 289 4.45 3.68 -16.43
C GLU A 289 4.55 2.17 -16.13
N ALA A 290 5.74 1.68 -15.77
CA ALA A 290 5.93 0.26 -15.41
C ALA A 290 5.07 -0.15 -14.22
N TYR A 291 5.06 0.64 -13.14
CA TYR A 291 4.23 0.34 -11.96
C TYR A 291 2.72 0.43 -12.25
N LEU A 292 2.26 1.39 -13.05
CA LEU A 292 0.85 1.49 -13.43
C LEU A 292 0.41 0.28 -14.25
N ASN A 293 1.22 -0.15 -15.22
CA ASN A 293 0.94 -1.36 -15.99
C ASN A 293 0.93 -2.60 -15.09
N GLN A 294 1.87 -2.72 -14.14
CA GLN A 294 1.87 -3.82 -13.18
C GLN A 294 0.61 -3.80 -12.30
N ASN A 295 0.23 -2.65 -11.73
CA ASN A 295 -0.98 -2.53 -10.92
C ASN A 295 -2.24 -2.89 -11.72
N LEU A 296 -2.30 -2.49 -12.99
CA LEU A 296 -3.39 -2.84 -13.90
C LEU A 296 -3.44 -4.35 -14.19
N ALA A 297 -2.28 -4.98 -14.41
CA ALA A 297 -2.17 -6.43 -14.59
C ALA A 297 -2.53 -7.21 -13.31
N MET A 298 -2.24 -6.66 -12.13
CA MET A 298 -2.68 -7.25 -10.86
C MET A 298 -4.20 -7.17 -10.68
N ILE A 299 -4.83 -6.06 -11.08
CA ILE A 299 -6.30 -5.95 -11.10
C ILE A 299 -6.90 -6.97 -12.07
N ASP A 300 -6.32 -7.10 -13.28
CA ASP A 300 -6.72 -8.08 -14.29
C ASP A 300 -6.62 -9.53 -13.76
N TYR A 301 -5.50 -9.88 -13.13
CA TYR A 301 -5.31 -11.17 -12.47
C TYR A 301 -6.44 -11.51 -11.50
N TRP A 302 -6.78 -10.58 -10.59
CA TRP A 302 -7.86 -10.80 -9.64
C TRP A 302 -9.24 -10.87 -10.30
N CYS A 303 -9.47 -10.09 -11.36
CA CYS A 303 -10.71 -10.18 -12.13
C CYS A 303 -10.86 -11.55 -12.78
N HIS A 304 -9.81 -12.09 -13.39
CA HIS A 304 -9.84 -13.43 -13.95
C HIS A 304 -10.04 -14.49 -12.86
N LEU A 305 -9.20 -14.48 -11.81
CA LEU A 305 -9.23 -15.48 -10.75
C LEU A 305 -10.59 -15.55 -10.05
N TRP A 306 -11.21 -14.39 -9.82
CA TRP A 306 -12.53 -14.29 -9.18
C TRP A 306 -13.69 -14.19 -10.17
N LYS A 307 -13.45 -14.44 -11.47
CA LYS A 307 -14.47 -14.44 -12.53
C LYS A 307 -15.32 -13.16 -12.55
N ILE A 308 -14.72 -12.01 -12.27
CA ILE A 308 -15.36 -10.70 -12.44
C ILE A 308 -15.47 -10.45 -13.96
N PRO A 309 -16.68 -10.25 -14.52
CA PRO A 309 -16.88 -10.15 -15.97
C PRO A 309 -16.46 -8.77 -16.50
N VAL A 310 -15.16 -8.48 -16.48
CA VAL A 310 -14.54 -7.24 -16.97
C VAL A 310 -13.30 -7.60 -17.78
N ASN A 311 -13.23 -7.09 -19.01
CA ASN A 311 -12.02 -7.18 -19.83
C ASN A 311 -11.10 -5.99 -19.53
N VAL A 312 -10.22 -6.16 -18.53
CA VAL A 312 -9.32 -5.08 -18.06
C VAL A 312 -8.34 -4.68 -19.17
N GLU A 313 -7.84 -5.65 -19.95
CA GLU A 313 -6.92 -5.40 -21.06
C GLU A 313 -7.54 -4.50 -22.13
N GLN A 314 -8.80 -4.76 -22.52
CA GLN A 314 -9.53 -3.91 -23.46
C GLN A 314 -9.78 -2.50 -22.87
N LEU A 315 -10.14 -2.43 -21.60
CA LEU A 315 -10.37 -1.15 -20.92
C LEU A 315 -9.09 -0.33 -20.76
N ALA A 316 -7.92 -0.96 -20.66
CA ALA A 316 -6.61 -0.31 -20.61
C ALA A 316 -6.35 0.53 -21.87
N GLY A 317 -6.86 0.09 -23.03
CA GLY A 317 -6.81 0.83 -24.30
C GLY A 317 -5.41 1.29 -24.65
N PHE A 318 -4.46 0.35 -24.74
CA PHE A 318 -3.08 0.61 -25.12
C PHE A 318 -3.00 1.35 -26.45
N LYS A 319 -2.08 2.32 -26.54
CA LYS A 319 -2.00 3.25 -27.68
C LYS A 319 -1.44 2.60 -28.94
N ASP A 320 -0.61 1.58 -28.78
CA ASP A 320 0.10 0.89 -29.85
C ASP A 320 0.45 -0.55 -29.44
N ASP A 321 0.92 -1.32 -30.41
CA ASP A 321 1.36 -2.71 -30.23
C ASP A 321 2.51 -2.85 -29.24
N VAL A 322 3.34 -1.82 -29.05
CA VAL A 322 4.49 -1.87 -28.15
C VAL A 322 4.00 -1.82 -26.70
N ALA A 323 3.11 -0.90 -26.37
CA ALA A 323 2.48 -0.81 -25.06
C ALA A 323 1.68 -2.07 -24.74
N GLN A 324 0.95 -2.63 -25.70
CA GLN A 324 0.24 -3.89 -25.53
C GLN A 324 1.20 -5.06 -25.26
N LYS A 325 2.28 -5.20 -26.06
CA LYS A 325 3.31 -6.24 -25.84
C LYS A 325 4.02 -6.08 -24.51
N MET A 326 4.31 -4.85 -24.06
CA MET A 326 4.90 -4.61 -22.75
C MET A 326 3.95 -5.07 -21.63
N TYR A 327 2.65 -4.77 -21.75
CA TYR A 327 1.66 -5.24 -20.80
C TYR A 327 1.59 -6.78 -20.74
N GLN A 328 1.49 -7.42 -21.90
CA GLN A 328 1.37 -8.88 -22.02
C GLN A 328 2.64 -9.62 -21.59
N ASN A 329 3.82 -9.16 -22.03
CA ASN A 329 5.07 -9.90 -21.86
C ASN A 329 5.87 -9.49 -20.61
N MET A 330 5.52 -8.39 -19.95
CA MET A 330 6.22 -7.93 -18.74
C MET A 330 5.25 -7.71 -17.58
N ALA A 331 4.23 -6.88 -17.74
CA ALA A 331 3.37 -6.49 -16.62
C ALA A 331 2.55 -7.67 -16.07
N LYS A 332 1.95 -8.49 -16.95
CA LYS A 332 1.22 -9.70 -16.57
C LYS A 332 2.11 -10.72 -15.82
N PRO A 333 3.25 -11.19 -16.36
CA PRO A 333 4.12 -12.12 -15.63
C PRO A 333 4.60 -11.56 -14.28
N LEU A 334 4.97 -10.28 -14.23
CA LEU A 334 5.39 -9.63 -12.98
C LEU A 334 4.25 -9.56 -11.96
N ALA A 335 3.03 -9.24 -12.39
CA ALA A 335 1.85 -9.27 -11.52
C ALA A 335 1.63 -10.67 -10.93
N GLN A 336 1.66 -11.72 -11.76
CA GLN A 336 1.52 -13.12 -11.32
C GLN A 336 2.55 -13.47 -10.25
N GLY A 337 3.83 -13.25 -10.57
CA GLY A 337 4.94 -13.59 -9.68
C GLY A 337 4.88 -12.82 -8.37
N THR A 338 4.55 -11.52 -8.44
CA THR A 338 4.45 -10.66 -7.25
C THR A 338 3.26 -11.06 -6.36
N ILE A 339 2.11 -11.41 -6.96
CA ILE A 339 0.93 -11.90 -6.21
C ILE A 339 1.22 -13.25 -5.57
N ARG A 340 1.76 -14.22 -6.33
CA ARG A 340 2.11 -15.56 -5.81
C ARG A 340 3.12 -15.49 -4.67
N LYS A 341 4.08 -14.58 -4.78
CA LYS A 341 5.06 -14.31 -3.73
C LYS A 341 4.48 -13.60 -2.52
N GLY A 342 3.44 -12.79 -2.71
CA GLY A 342 2.85 -11.95 -1.67
C GLY A 342 3.63 -10.67 -1.38
N PHE A 343 4.75 -10.41 -2.07
CA PHE A 343 5.60 -9.22 -1.91
C PHE A 343 6.48 -8.97 -3.14
N ALA A 344 7.21 -7.84 -3.13
CA ALA A 344 8.09 -7.44 -4.23
C ALA A 344 9.11 -8.54 -4.63
N LEU A 345 9.27 -8.76 -5.94
CA LEU A 345 10.24 -9.66 -6.53
C LEU A 345 11.65 -9.05 -6.47
N ASN A 346 12.66 -9.88 -6.22
CA ASN A 346 14.06 -9.54 -6.46
C ASN A 346 14.41 -9.70 -7.96
N ASN A 347 15.64 -9.41 -8.35
CA ASN A 347 16.05 -9.47 -9.76
C ASN A 347 15.93 -10.89 -10.34
N GLN A 348 16.37 -11.93 -9.63
CA GLN A 348 16.32 -13.30 -10.10
C GLN A 348 14.87 -13.81 -10.24
N GLU A 349 14.03 -13.48 -9.26
CA GLU A 349 12.61 -13.83 -9.29
C GLU A 349 11.85 -13.07 -10.38
N THR A 350 12.21 -11.80 -10.64
CA THR A 350 11.70 -11.02 -11.76
C THR A 350 12.01 -11.71 -13.10
N GLN A 351 13.26 -12.12 -13.32
CA GLN A 351 13.64 -12.85 -14.54
C GLN A 351 12.90 -14.18 -14.65
N SER A 352 12.76 -14.90 -13.53
CA SER A 352 12.03 -16.17 -13.48
C SER A 352 10.55 -15.98 -13.81
N ALA A 353 9.91 -14.94 -13.26
CA ALA A 353 8.51 -14.63 -13.52
C ALA A 353 8.28 -14.28 -15.00
N MET A 354 9.14 -13.46 -15.60
CA MET A 354 9.03 -13.11 -17.03
C MET A 354 9.25 -14.28 -17.99
N ALA A 355 9.93 -15.34 -17.55
CA ALA A 355 10.13 -16.56 -18.34
C ALA A 355 8.93 -17.54 -18.25
N GLN A 356 8.02 -17.34 -17.30
CA GLN A 356 6.85 -18.19 -17.13
C GLN A 356 5.69 -17.71 -18.01
N PRO A 357 4.91 -18.64 -18.61
CA PRO A 357 3.69 -18.26 -19.29
C PRO A 357 2.67 -17.71 -18.30
N VAL A 358 1.96 -16.66 -18.72
CA VAL A 358 0.80 -16.12 -18.02
C VAL A 358 -0.35 -17.10 -18.17
N ASP A 359 -0.99 -17.49 -17.07
CA ASP A 359 -2.04 -18.53 -17.05
C ASP A 359 -3.47 -17.96 -17.06
N TRP A 360 -3.67 -16.69 -17.43
CA TRP A 360 -4.98 -16.02 -17.43
C TRP A 360 -5.27 -15.00 -18.54
#